data_AF-A0A7C6HKB3-F1
#
_entry.id   AF-A0A7C6HKB3-F1
#
_cell.length_a   1.000
_cell.length_b   1.000
_cell.length_c   1.000
_cell.angle_alpha   90.00
_cell.angle_beta   90.00
_cell.angle_gamma   90.00
#
_symmetry.space_group_name_H-M   'P 1'
#
loop_
_entity.id
_entity.type
_entity.pdbx_description
1 polymer ?
#
loop_
_entity_poly.entity_id
_entity_poly.type
_entity_poly.pdbx_seq_one_letter_code
_entity_poly.pdbx_strand_id
1 'polypeptide(L)'
;MAQPQDRKLSSNFKWQAILDKIKALDEAPINVFSSQREADRALSIYNRAIEHIHTDNEDIAMIALEKVVATYPLFTEAALLYGLCLAEARKYKEAELQFEKALLSDPDREQEGVLEHLLAQARLCKERSEEFERSRRRNEKKLLPIRANLAQAGILERAAGSIDGDDVRMASAKERDELMRQINRGESSSSIAPERRDGSGIIQIISIVVIVAVLVFSLLYFLIVPAVSRAKERDARLDWLEEQIEERAGSDDAFQGIWEDYLENFPD
;
A
#
# COMPACT_ATOMS: atom_id res chain seq x y z
N MET A 1 -28.61 -33.13 -9.80
CA MET A 1 -28.41 -33.40 -8.37
C MET A 1 -28.19 -32.06 -7.69
N ALA A 2 -29.12 -31.69 -6.79
CA ALA A 2 -29.17 -30.51 -5.89
C ALA A 2 -28.66 -29.15 -6.43
N GLN A 3 -29.60 -28.25 -6.76
CA GLN A 3 -29.35 -26.80 -6.79
C GLN A 3 -28.78 -26.37 -5.42
N PRO A 4 -27.65 -25.64 -5.36
CA PRO A 4 -27.22 -25.03 -4.12
C PRO A 4 -28.28 -24.00 -3.74
N GLN A 5 -28.75 -24.09 -2.50
CA GLN A 5 -29.83 -23.29 -1.95
C GLN A 5 -29.65 -21.81 -2.29
N ASP A 6 -30.72 -21.16 -2.76
CA ASP A 6 -30.85 -19.70 -2.88
C ASP A 6 -30.70 -19.05 -1.49
N ARG A 7 -29.47 -18.97 -1.00
CA ARG A 7 -29.12 -18.30 0.24
C ARG A 7 -29.18 -16.81 -0.09
N LYS A 8 -30.34 -16.20 0.15
CA LYS A 8 -30.65 -14.81 -0.21
C LYS A 8 -29.48 -13.89 0.14
N LEU A 9 -28.93 -13.22 -0.88
CA LEU A 9 -27.92 -12.20 -0.71
C LEU A 9 -28.54 -11.01 0.03
N SER A 10 -27.80 -10.41 0.97
CA SER A 10 -28.32 -9.35 1.82
C SER A 10 -27.47 -8.11 1.67
N SER A 11 -28.12 -6.96 1.46
CA SER A 11 -27.43 -5.67 1.45
C SER A 11 -26.80 -5.36 2.82
N ASN A 12 -27.47 -5.73 3.92
CA ASN A 12 -26.93 -5.59 5.27
C ASN A 12 -26.44 -6.94 5.77
N PHE A 13 -25.44 -7.50 5.08
CA PHE A 13 -24.80 -8.72 5.51
C PHE A 13 -24.02 -8.49 6.81
N LYS A 14 -24.20 -9.39 7.78
CA LYS A 14 -23.58 -9.29 9.11
C LYS A 14 -22.30 -10.12 9.13
N TRP A 15 -21.18 -9.51 8.71
CA TRP A 15 -19.85 -10.14 8.71
C TRP A 15 -19.41 -10.58 10.12
N GLN A 16 -19.65 -9.74 11.13
CA GLN A 16 -19.31 -10.05 12.53
C GLN A 16 -19.95 -11.34 13.03
N ALA A 17 -21.22 -11.57 12.69
CA ALA A 17 -21.93 -12.78 13.12
C ALA A 17 -21.34 -14.08 12.55
N ILE A 18 -20.49 -13.98 11.52
CA ILE A 18 -19.74 -15.11 10.97
C ILE A 18 -18.38 -15.22 11.65
N LEU A 19 -17.69 -14.08 11.87
CA LEU A 19 -16.45 -14.03 12.63
C LEU A 19 -16.62 -14.65 14.02
N ASP A 20 -17.69 -14.31 14.75
CA ASP A 20 -18.02 -14.84 16.07
C ASP A 20 -18.21 -16.38 16.10
N LYS A 21 -18.48 -16.99 14.94
CA LYS A 21 -18.66 -18.45 14.81
C LYS A 21 -17.38 -19.18 14.48
N ILE A 22 -16.35 -18.47 14.03
CA ILE A 22 -15.06 -19.07 13.71
C ILE A 22 -14.37 -19.47 15.01
N LYS A 23 -13.82 -20.68 15.01
CA LYS A 23 -13.14 -21.26 16.15
C LYS A 23 -11.65 -21.40 15.87
N ALA A 24 -10.87 -21.43 16.96
CA ALA A 24 -9.48 -21.81 16.90
C ALA A 24 -9.32 -23.22 16.30
N LEU A 25 -8.21 -23.42 15.60
CA LEU A 25 -7.84 -24.70 15.02
C LEU A 25 -6.95 -25.45 16.02
N ASP A 26 -7.26 -26.74 16.22
CA ASP A 26 -6.47 -27.63 17.07
C ASP A 26 -5.23 -28.17 16.33
N GLU A 27 -5.36 -28.40 15.02
CA GLU A 27 -4.31 -28.94 14.16
C GLU A 27 -4.15 -28.06 12.90
N ALA A 28 -2.91 -27.96 12.41
CA ALA A 28 -2.59 -27.22 11.20
C ALA A 28 -2.97 -28.05 9.95
N PRO A 29 -3.41 -27.41 8.85
CA PRO A 29 -3.76 -28.13 7.63
C PRO A 29 -2.56 -28.90 7.06
N ILE A 30 -2.82 -30.14 6.69
CA ILE A 30 -1.83 -31.09 6.17
C ILE A 30 -1.35 -30.61 4.79
N ASN A 31 -0.06 -30.77 4.48
CA ASN A 31 0.54 -30.46 3.18
C ASN A 31 0.61 -28.96 2.80
N VAL A 32 0.31 -28.04 3.73
CA VAL A 32 0.47 -26.58 3.52
C VAL A 32 1.88 -26.11 3.93
N PHE A 33 2.51 -26.79 4.89
CA PHE A 33 3.74 -26.36 5.53
C PHE A 33 4.93 -27.26 5.19
N SER A 34 6.11 -26.66 5.07
CA SER A 34 7.34 -27.41 4.77
C SER A 34 7.92 -28.12 6.00
N SER A 35 7.59 -27.65 7.20
CA SER A 35 8.02 -28.24 8.47
C SER A 35 6.97 -28.08 9.57
N GLN A 36 7.00 -28.97 10.56
CA GLN A 36 6.09 -28.91 11.72
C GLN A 36 6.22 -27.58 12.49
N ARG A 37 7.44 -27.05 12.63
CA ARG A 37 7.67 -25.78 13.33
C ARG A 37 6.99 -24.59 12.63
N GLU A 38 6.95 -24.61 11.30
CA GLU A 38 6.25 -23.59 10.53
C GLU A 38 4.74 -23.71 10.67
N ALA A 39 4.23 -24.94 10.65
CA ALA A 39 2.82 -25.26 10.89
C ALA A 39 2.37 -24.75 12.27
N ASP A 40 3.09 -25.10 13.33
CA ASP A 40 2.80 -24.67 14.70
C ASP A 40 2.84 -23.14 14.85
N ARG A 41 3.78 -22.48 14.16
CA ARG A 41 3.90 -21.02 14.17
C ARG A 41 2.73 -20.35 13.46
N ALA A 42 2.37 -20.83 12.27
CA ALA A 42 1.24 -20.28 11.52
C ALA A 42 -0.08 -20.50 12.27
N LEU A 43 -0.27 -21.68 12.85
CA LEU A 43 -1.41 -22.03 13.69
C LEU A 43 -1.50 -21.12 14.92
N SER A 44 -0.38 -20.89 15.61
CA SER A 44 -0.32 -19.97 16.75
C SER A 44 -0.72 -18.54 16.37
N ILE A 45 -0.22 -18.04 15.23
CA ILE A 45 -0.57 -16.69 14.75
C ILE A 45 -2.05 -16.61 14.40
N TYR A 46 -2.59 -17.64 13.74
CA TYR A 46 -4.01 -17.74 13.40
C TYR A 46 -4.91 -17.73 14.65
N ASN A 47 -4.63 -18.60 15.62
CA ASN A 47 -5.41 -18.67 16.85
C ASN A 47 -5.34 -17.37 17.66
N ARG A 48 -4.17 -16.74 17.72
CA ARG A 48 -4.02 -15.43 18.37
C ARG A 48 -4.78 -14.31 17.62
N ALA A 49 -4.88 -14.40 16.29
CA ALA A 49 -5.66 -13.44 15.52
C ALA A 49 -7.16 -13.52 15.87
N ILE A 50 -7.70 -14.73 16.08
CA ILE A 50 -9.09 -14.92 16.55
C ILE A 50 -9.29 -14.27 17.92
N GLU A 51 -8.35 -14.43 18.85
CA GLU A 51 -8.40 -13.76 20.16
C GLU A 51 -8.39 -12.23 20.01
N HIS A 52 -7.58 -11.71 19.08
CA HIS A 52 -7.52 -10.27 18.80
C HIS A 52 -8.83 -9.73 18.20
N ILE A 53 -9.49 -10.49 17.34
CA ILE A 53 -10.81 -10.12 16.78
C ILE A 53 -11.85 -10.04 17.90
N HIS A 54 -11.89 -11.03 18.80
CA HIS A 54 -12.83 -11.01 19.94
C HIS A 54 -12.50 -9.93 20.99
N THR A 55 -11.29 -9.38 21.00
CA THR A 55 -10.86 -8.32 21.94
C THR A 55 -10.88 -6.92 21.31
N ASP A 56 -11.56 -6.74 20.18
CA ASP A 56 -11.72 -5.46 19.46
C ASP A 56 -10.37 -4.88 18.96
N ASN A 57 -9.36 -5.75 18.77
CA ASN A 57 -8.04 -5.40 18.24
C ASN A 57 -7.88 -5.92 16.80
N GLU A 58 -8.88 -5.66 15.95
CA GLU A 58 -8.93 -6.15 14.58
C GLU A 58 -7.74 -5.74 13.72
N ASP A 59 -7.22 -4.52 13.88
CA ASP A 59 -6.05 -4.06 13.12
C ASP A 59 -4.82 -4.96 13.34
N ILE A 60 -4.60 -5.39 14.58
CA ILE A 60 -3.49 -6.28 14.94
C ILE A 60 -3.73 -7.68 14.35
N ALA A 61 -4.97 -8.17 14.41
CA ALA A 61 -5.36 -9.44 13.81
C ALA A 61 -5.13 -9.42 12.28
N MET A 62 -5.53 -8.35 11.61
CA MET A 62 -5.37 -8.17 10.17
C MET A 62 -3.90 -8.17 9.75
N ILE A 63 -3.03 -7.44 10.46
CA ILE A 63 -1.59 -7.43 10.16
C ILE A 63 -0.97 -8.84 10.35
N ALA A 64 -1.38 -9.53 11.41
CA ALA A 64 -0.90 -10.87 11.68
C ALA A 64 -1.33 -11.87 10.59
N LEU A 65 -2.60 -11.81 10.19
CA LEU A 65 -3.17 -12.67 9.15
C LEU A 65 -2.63 -12.36 7.76
N GLU A 66 -2.43 -11.08 7.43
CA GLU A 66 -1.82 -10.67 6.17
C GLU A 66 -0.46 -11.34 5.97
N LYS A 67 0.37 -11.35 7.03
CA LYS A 67 1.67 -12.02 7.01
C LYS A 67 1.56 -13.53 6.79
N VAL A 68 0.59 -14.18 7.44
CA VAL A 68 0.37 -15.62 7.32
C VAL A 68 -0.05 -15.97 5.90
N VAL A 69 -1.06 -15.27 5.35
CA VAL A 69 -1.58 -15.54 4.00
C VAL A 69 -0.54 -15.21 2.91
N ALA A 70 0.31 -14.20 3.14
CA ALA A 70 1.42 -13.90 2.24
C ALA A 70 2.51 -14.99 2.25
N THR A 71 2.76 -15.60 3.40
CA THR A 71 3.79 -16.65 3.55
C THR A 71 3.27 -18.03 3.13
N TYR A 72 1.99 -18.31 3.42
CA TYR A 72 1.31 -19.58 3.18
C TYR A 72 0.01 -19.35 2.41
N PRO A 73 0.09 -19.14 1.07
CA PRO A 73 -1.08 -18.84 0.25
C PRO A 73 -2.14 -19.94 0.21
N LEU A 74 -1.74 -21.19 0.47
CA LEU A 74 -2.59 -22.38 0.50
C LEU A 74 -3.29 -22.59 1.85
N PHE A 75 -3.06 -21.72 2.84
CA PHE A 75 -3.75 -21.80 4.13
C PHE A 75 -5.16 -21.21 4.01
N THR A 76 -6.11 -22.06 3.61
CA THR A 76 -7.54 -21.75 3.39
C THR A 76 -8.18 -21.02 4.55
N GLU A 77 -8.02 -21.51 5.78
CA GLU A 77 -8.69 -20.93 6.96
C GLU A 77 -8.15 -19.55 7.30
N ALA A 78 -6.84 -19.33 7.13
CA ALA A 78 -6.23 -18.01 7.32
C ALA A 78 -6.70 -17.02 6.25
N ALA A 79 -6.79 -17.45 4.99
CA ALA A 79 -7.30 -16.61 3.90
C ALA A 79 -8.79 -16.26 4.10
N LEU A 80 -9.60 -17.22 4.53
CA LEU A 80 -11.00 -17.02 4.88
C LEU A 80 -11.16 -16.00 6.02
N LEU A 81 -10.43 -16.20 7.13
CA LEU A 81 -10.51 -15.30 8.29
C LEU A 81 -10.05 -13.88 7.94
N TYR A 82 -8.97 -13.76 7.17
CA TYR A 82 -8.48 -12.47 6.70
C TYR A 82 -9.49 -11.78 5.78
N GLY A 83 -10.09 -12.51 4.84
CA GLY A 83 -11.14 -11.99 3.97
C GLY A 83 -12.37 -11.48 4.73
N LEU A 84 -12.76 -12.16 5.81
CA LEU A 84 -13.87 -11.72 6.67
C LEU A 84 -13.54 -10.43 7.42
N CYS A 85 -12.34 -10.31 8.01
CA CYS A 85 -11.90 -9.07 8.67
C CYS A 85 -11.87 -7.90 7.66
N LEU A 86 -11.36 -8.13 6.45
CA LEU A 86 -11.36 -7.14 5.39
C LEU A 86 -12.78 -6.72 4.98
N ALA A 87 -13.71 -7.66 4.89
CA ALA A 87 -15.09 -7.38 4.52
C ALA A 87 -15.81 -6.56 5.60
N GLU A 88 -15.54 -6.84 6.87
CA GLU A 88 -16.05 -6.08 8.00
C GLU A 88 -15.49 -4.65 8.03
N ALA A 89 -14.18 -4.49 7.79
CA ALA A 89 -13.49 -3.21 7.59
C ALA A 89 -13.91 -2.48 6.29
N ARG A 90 -14.92 -3.00 5.56
CA ARG A 90 -15.47 -2.48 4.29
C ARG A 90 -14.47 -2.43 3.13
N LYS A 91 -13.35 -3.15 3.22
CA LYS A 91 -12.36 -3.33 2.16
C LYS A 91 -12.77 -4.49 1.24
N TYR A 92 -13.96 -4.37 0.63
CA TYR A 92 -14.60 -5.47 -0.11
C TYR A 92 -13.78 -5.99 -1.30
N LYS A 93 -12.96 -5.14 -1.94
CA LYS A 93 -12.08 -5.54 -3.05
C LYS A 93 -10.99 -6.51 -2.61
N GLU A 94 -10.38 -6.22 -1.47
CA GLU A 94 -9.32 -7.04 -0.90
C GLU A 94 -9.93 -8.34 -0.34
N ALA A 95 -11.10 -8.24 0.31
CA ALA A 95 -11.83 -9.40 0.80
C ALA A 95 -12.18 -10.39 -0.32
N GLU A 96 -12.68 -9.90 -1.45
CA GLU A 96 -12.98 -10.70 -2.66
C GLU A 96 -11.75 -11.51 -3.09
N LEU A 97 -10.58 -10.85 -3.18
CA LEU A 97 -9.33 -11.51 -3.56
C LEU A 97 -8.93 -12.64 -2.60
N GLN A 98 -9.15 -12.46 -1.29
CA GLN A 98 -8.82 -13.52 -0.32
C GLN A 98 -9.78 -14.70 -0.41
N PHE A 99 -11.07 -14.45 -0.62
CA PHE A 99 -12.05 -15.52 -0.82
C PHE A 99 -11.78 -16.31 -2.11
N GLU A 100 -11.35 -15.63 -3.18
CA GLU A 100 -10.91 -16.29 -4.42
C GLU A 100 -9.69 -17.18 -4.15
N LYS A 101 -8.66 -16.67 -3.47
CA LYS A 101 -7.48 -17.49 -3.10
C LYS A 101 -7.84 -18.70 -2.26
N ALA A 102 -8.78 -18.54 -1.30
CA ALA A 102 -9.26 -19.64 -0.48
C ALA A 102 -9.96 -20.72 -1.33
N LEU A 103 -10.76 -20.32 -2.34
CA LEU A 103 -11.38 -21.25 -3.28
C LEU A 103 -10.35 -21.98 -4.18
N LEU A 104 -9.25 -21.32 -4.54
CA LEU A 104 -8.18 -21.96 -5.33
C LEU A 104 -7.40 -23.02 -4.54
N SER A 105 -7.49 -23.01 -3.21
CA SER A 105 -6.70 -23.89 -2.34
C SER A 105 -7.35 -25.26 -2.09
N ASP A 106 -8.31 -25.65 -2.95
CA ASP A 106 -9.06 -26.91 -2.92
C ASP A 106 -9.75 -27.19 -1.57
N PRO A 107 -10.66 -26.29 -1.11
CA PRO A 107 -11.39 -26.48 0.13
C PRO A 107 -12.41 -27.62 0.03
N ASP A 108 -12.81 -28.18 1.19
CA ASP A 108 -13.86 -29.21 1.24
C ASP A 108 -15.16 -28.71 0.60
N ARG A 109 -15.95 -29.63 0.01
CA ARG A 109 -17.22 -29.30 -0.68
C ARG A 109 -18.19 -28.44 0.15
N GLU A 110 -18.24 -28.67 1.47
CA GLU A 110 -19.07 -27.85 2.36
C GLU A 110 -18.51 -26.44 2.55
N GLN A 111 -17.18 -26.31 2.66
CA GLN A 111 -16.48 -25.04 2.79
C GLN A 111 -16.54 -24.24 1.48
N GLU A 112 -16.42 -24.92 0.33
CA GLU A 112 -16.56 -24.34 -1.00
C GLU A 112 -17.87 -23.56 -1.14
N GLY A 113 -19.01 -24.18 -0.81
CA GLY A 113 -20.31 -23.51 -0.87
C GLY A 113 -20.45 -22.32 0.10
N VAL A 114 -19.76 -22.35 1.24
CA VAL A 114 -19.71 -21.21 2.17
C VAL A 114 -18.86 -20.08 1.59
N LEU A 115 -17.68 -20.40 1.06
CA LEU A 115 -16.77 -19.44 0.43
C LEU A 115 -17.39 -18.77 -0.80
N GLU A 116 -18.06 -19.54 -1.67
CA GLU A 116 -18.79 -19.00 -2.82
C GLU A 116 -19.87 -18.01 -2.39
N HIS A 117 -20.61 -18.33 -1.32
CA HIS A 117 -21.61 -17.42 -0.77
C HIS A 117 -20.96 -16.14 -0.23
N LEU A 118 -19.86 -16.23 0.51
CA LEU A 118 -19.15 -15.06 1.05
C LEU A 118 -18.57 -14.20 -0.07
N LEU A 119 -18.01 -14.82 -1.10
CA LEU A 119 -17.51 -14.14 -2.29
C LEU A 119 -18.64 -13.37 -2.99
N ALA A 120 -19.80 -13.99 -3.20
CA ALA A 120 -20.96 -13.33 -3.79
C ALA A 120 -21.45 -12.13 -2.96
N GLN A 121 -21.46 -12.25 -1.62
CA GLN A 121 -21.82 -11.14 -0.72
C GLN A 121 -20.79 -10.00 -0.78
N ALA A 122 -19.48 -10.33 -0.85
CA ALA A 122 -18.41 -9.35 -0.96
C ALA A 122 -18.52 -8.55 -2.27
N ARG A 123 -18.79 -9.23 -3.39
CA ARG A 123 -19.03 -8.61 -4.70
C ARG A 123 -20.22 -7.66 -4.69
N LEU A 124 -21.36 -8.08 -4.13
CA LEU A 124 -22.53 -7.21 -3.97
C LEU A 124 -22.22 -5.97 -3.13
N CYS A 125 -21.48 -6.14 -2.02
CA CYS A 125 -21.10 -5.03 -1.16
C CYS A 125 -20.13 -4.06 -1.84
N LYS A 126 -19.18 -4.59 -2.62
CA LYS A 126 -18.25 -3.83 -3.46
C LYS A 126 -18.99 -2.98 -4.48
N GLU A 127 -19.84 -3.57 -5.31
CA GLU A 127 -20.59 -2.84 -6.35
C GLU A 127 -21.39 -1.67 -5.77
N ARG A 128 -22.08 -1.92 -4.65
CA ARG A 128 -22.82 -0.88 -3.93
C ARG A 128 -21.92 0.22 -3.37
N SER A 129 -20.78 -0.13 -2.76
CA SER A 129 -19.82 0.87 -2.27
C SER A 129 -19.32 1.75 -3.41
N GLU A 130 -19.02 1.17 -4.57
CA GLU A 130 -18.61 1.90 -5.75
C GLU A 130 -19.73 2.78 -6.33
N GLU A 131 -20.97 2.30 -6.35
CA GLU A 131 -22.12 3.11 -6.76
C GLU A 131 -22.34 4.31 -5.83
N PHE A 132 -22.24 4.09 -4.52
CA PHE A 132 -22.33 5.14 -3.53
C PHE A 132 -21.22 6.19 -3.73
N GLU A 133 -19.97 5.76 -3.92
CA GLU A 133 -18.86 6.65 -4.22
C GLU A 133 -19.04 7.40 -5.54
N ARG A 134 -19.49 6.73 -6.61
CA ARG A 134 -19.78 7.37 -7.91
C ARG A 134 -20.87 8.43 -7.76
N SER A 135 -21.90 8.14 -6.98
CA SER A 135 -22.99 9.07 -6.69
C SER A 135 -22.53 10.24 -5.84
N ARG A 136 -21.70 9.99 -4.81
CA ARG A 136 -21.05 11.03 -4.02
C ARG A 136 -20.19 11.94 -4.89
N ARG A 137 -19.34 11.39 -5.77
CA ARG A 137 -18.51 12.17 -6.71
C ARG A 137 -19.35 12.99 -7.70
N ARG A 138 -20.47 12.45 -8.20
CA ARG A 138 -21.40 13.20 -9.05
C ARG A 138 -22.04 14.36 -8.29
N ASN A 139 -22.49 14.13 -7.07
CA ASN A 139 -23.07 15.17 -6.23
C ASN A 139 -22.03 16.23 -5.86
N GLU A 140 -20.82 15.82 -5.48
CA GLU A 140 -19.68 16.70 -5.22
C GLU A 140 -19.44 17.62 -6.41
N LYS A 141 -19.33 17.06 -7.63
CA LYS A 141 -19.17 17.84 -8.87
C LYS A 141 -20.29 18.85 -9.11
N LYS A 142 -21.54 18.50 -8.79
CA LYS A 142 -22.69 19.43 -8.89
C LYS A 142 -22.63 20.53 -7.82
N LEU A 143 -22.06 20.23 -6.65
CA LEU A 143 -21.92 21.16 -5.54
C LEU A 143 -20.70 22.08 -5.69
N LEU A 144 -19.66 21.69 -6.46
CA LEU A 144 -18.48 22.51 -6.72
C LEU A 144 -18.79 23.97 -7.14
N PRO A 145 -19.63 24.25 -8.16
CA PRO A 145 -19.94 25.64 -8.54
C PRO A 145 -20.69 26.39 -7.44
N ILE A 146 -21.55 25.70 -6.68
CA ILE A 146 -22.29 26.31 -5.56
C ILE A 146 -21.31 26.66 -4.43
N ARG A 147 -20.40 25.74 -4.08
CA ARG A 147 -19.33 25.97 -3.09
C ARG A 147 -18.39 27.11 -3.52
N ALA A 148 -18.03 27.17 -4.81
CA ALA A 148 -17.21 28.24 -5.36
C ALA A 148 -17.90 29.61 -5.29
N ASN A 149 -19.18 29.69 -5.66
CA ASN A 149 -19.98 30.92 -5.55
C ASN A 149 -20.14 31.37 -4.09
N LEU A 150 -20.42 30.43 -3.18
CA LEU A 150 -20.53 30.71 -1.75
C LEU A 150 -19.18 31.16 -1.13
N ALA A 151 -18.06 30.62 -1.60
CA ALA A 151 -16.73 31.06 -1.20
C ALA A 151 -16.40 32.46 -1.77
N GLN A 152 -16.74 32.74 -3.02
CA GLN A 152 -16.60 34.09 -3.62
C GLN A 152 -17.45 35.13 -2.91
N ALA A 153 -18.64 34.74 -2.43
CA ALA A 153 -19.51 35.57 -1.62
C ALA A 153 -19.05 35.70 -0.15
N GLY A 154 -17.91 35.12 0.24
CA GLY A 154 -17.38 35.16 1.60
C GLY A 154 -18.20 34.39 2.65
N ILE A 155 -19.11 33.52 2.22
CA ILE A 155 -20.02 32.75 3.12
C ILE A 155 -19.35 31.47 3.65
N LEU A 156 -18.39 30.95 2.89
CA LEU A 156 -17.59 29.77 3.17
C LEU A 156 -16.12 30.15 3.33
N GLU A 157 -15.49 29.71 4.41
CA GLU A 157 -14.08 29.90 4.67
C GLU A 157 -13.35 28.54 4.65
N ARG A 158 -12.13 28.52 4.12
CA ARG A 158 -11.28 27.33 4.12
C ARG A 158 -10.85 27.04 5.55
N ALA A 159 -11.08 25.82 6.06
CA ALA A 159 -10.68 25.49 7.41
C ALA A 159 -9.15 25.58 7.54
N ALA A 160 -8.66 26.51 8.37
CA ALA A 160 -7.25 26.63 8.69
C ALA A 160 -6.79 25.37 9.45
N GLY A 161 -6.18 24.43 8.74
CA GLY A 161 -5.62 23.20 9.32
C GLY A 161 -5.82 21.91 8.52
N SER A 162 -6.65 21.89 7.47
CA SER A 162 -6.80 20.68 6.64
C SER A 162 -5.64 20.58 5.64
N ILE A 163 -4.75 19.62 5.84
CA ILE A 163 -3.63 19.31 4.93
C ILE A 163 -4.14 18.94 3.52
N ASP A 164 -5.36 18.41 3.40
CA ASP A 164 -5.97 17.93 2.13
C ASP A 164 -7.02 18.86 1.49
N GLY A 165 -7.34 20.01 2.10
CA GLY A 165 -8.21 21.02 1.49
C GLY A 165 -9.69 20.64 1.26
N ASP A 166 -10.14 19.45 1.70
CA ASP A 166 -11.52 18.98 1.53
C ASP A 166 -12.52 19.60 2.54
N ASP A 167 -12.03 20.17 3.64
CA ASP A 167 -12.88 20.69 4.70
C ASP A 167 -13.08 22.22 4.60
N VAL A 168 -14.33 22.60 4.31
CA VAL A 168 -14.79 23.99 4.24
C VAL A 168 -15.72 24.26 5.42
N ARG A 169 -15.42 25.29 6.21
CA ARG A 169 -16.24 25.70 7.35
C ARG A 169 -17.17 26.85 6.95
N MET A 170 -18.37 26.83 7.52
CA MET A 170 -19.29 27.96 7.43
C MET A 170 -18.66 29.16 8.15
N ALA A 171 -18.59 30.33 7.49
CA ALA A 171 -18.11 31.56 8.12
C ALA A 171 -18.92 31.87 9.40
N SER A 172 -18.27 32.45 10.41
CA SER A 172 -18.90 32.72 11.71
C SER A 172 -20.08 33.69 11.55
N ALA A 173 -21.10 33.56 12.40
CA ALA A 173 -22.30 34.41 12.33
C ALA A 173 -21.97 35.92 12.42
N LYS A 174 -20.90 36.29 13.15
CA LYS A 174 -20.42 37.67 13.23
C LYS A 174 -19.76 38.15 11.94
N GLU A 175 -19.00 37.30 11.28
CA GLU A 175 -18.33 37.61 10.00
C GLU A 175 -19.34 37.73 8.87
N ARG A 176 -20.37 36.88 8.87
CA ARG A 176 -21.50 37.00 7.93
C ARG A 176 -22.24 38.31 8.08
N ASP A 177 -22.50 38.74 9.31
CA ASP A 177 -23.22 39.99 9.58
C ASP A 177 -22.39 41.22 9.16
N GLU A 178 -21.06 41.18 9.37
CA GLU A 178 -20.15 42.23 8.91
C GLU A 178 -20.02 42.27 7.38
N LEU A 179 -19.95 41.11 6.73
CA LEU A 179 -19.86 41.00 5.27
C LEU A 179 -21.17 41.48 4.60
N MET A 180 -22.32 41.15 5.17
CA MET A 180 -23.61 41.68 4.71
C MET A 180 -23.73 43.20 4.92
N ARG A 181 -23.15 43.75 6.01
CA ARG A 181 -23.06 45.21 6.22
C ARG A 181 -22.12 45.92 5.26
N GLN A 182 -21.09 45.24 4.75
CA GLN A 182 -20.19 45.78 3.72
C GLN A 182 -20.87 45.79 2.35
N ILE A 183 -21.56 44.71 1.96
CA ILE A 183 -22.31 44.63 0.70
C ILE A 183 -23.38 45.74 0.62
N ASN A 184 -24.10 45.98 1.72
CA ASN A 184 -25.16 46.98 1.76
C ASN A 184 -24.64 48.44 1.71
N ARG A 185 -23.33 48.66 1.90
CA ARG A 185 -22.68 49.97 1.78
C ARG A 185 -22.19 50.28 0.36
N GLY A 186 -22.30 49.36 -0.60
CA GLY A 186 -21.99 49.61 -2.01
C GLY A 186 -20.50 49.72 -2.33
N GLU A 187 -19.61 49.37 -1.40
CA GLU A 187 -18.16 49.36 -1.62
C GLU A 187 -17.75 48.06 -2.33
N SER A 188 -17.86 48.05 -3.66
CA SER A 188 -17.11 47.10 -4.48
C SER A 188 -15.68 47.61 -4.65
N SER A 189 -14.74 47.17 -3.80
CA SER A 189 -13.31 47.36 -4.04
C SER A 189 -12.62 46.00 -3.91
N SER A 190 -12.21 45.39 -5.02
CA SER A 190 -10.83 45.44 -5.53
C SER A 190 -9.76 45.12 -4.47
N SER A 191 -9.07 44.01 -4.70
CA SER A 191 -7.77 43.62 -4.13
C SER A 191 -7.67 43.65 -2.60
N ILE A 192 -8.00 42.52 -1.98
CA ILE A 192 -7.34 42.11 -0.73
C ILE A 192 -5.84 42.04 -1.05
N ALA A 193 -5.08 43.01 -0.56
CA ALA A 193 -3.63 42.94 -0.55
C ALA A 193 -3.23 41.60 0.09
N PRO A 194 -2.31 40.81 -0.51
CA PRO A 194 -1.90 39.57 0.11
C PRO A 194 -1.25 39.93 1.44
N GLU A 195 -1.95 39.61 2.51
CA GLU A 195 -1.42 39.57 3.86
C GLU A 195 -0.11 38.78 3.78
N ARG A 196 0.97 39.37 4.30
CA ARG A 196 2.32 38.78 4.31
C ARG A 196 2.20 37.36 4.83
N ARG A 197 2.19 36.41 3.89
CA ARG A 197 2.35 34.99 4.17
C ARG A 197 3.71 34.91 4.84
N ASP A 198 3.68 34.57 6.11
CA ASP A 198 4.87 34.23 6.87
C ASP A 198 5.77 33.38 5.96
N GLY A 199 7.00 33.84 5.76
CA GLY A 199 7.93 33.32 4.74
C GLY A 199 8.29 31.85 4.93
N SER A 200 7.79 31.24 6.01
CA SER A 200 7.92 29.83 6.37
C SER A 200 7.51 28.87 5.25
N GLY A 201 6.49 29.18 4.44
CA GLY A 201 6.07 28.29 3.35
C GLY A 201 7.06 28.19 2.18
N ILE A 202 7.62 29.33 1.75
CA ILE A 202 8.60 29.35 0.65
C ILE A 202 9.95 28.81 1.14
N ILE A 203 10.34 29.16 2.37
CA ILE A 203 11.55 28.64 3.02
C ILE A 203 11.45 27.12 3.21
N GLN A 204 10.28 26.59 3.55
CA GLN A 204 10.05 25.15 3.65
C GLN A 204 10.19 24.44 2.30
N ILE A 205 9.60 24.99 1.23
CA ILE A 205 9.72 24.41 -0.12
C ILE A 205 11.20 24.40 -0.56
N ILE A 206 11.91 25.51 -0.37
CA ILE A 206 13.34 25.60 -0.69
C ILE A 206 14.14 24.58 0.14
N SER A 207 13.82 24.43 1.43
CA SER A 207 14.49 23.46 2.31
C SER A 207 14.31 22.00 1.85
N ILE A 208 13.09 21.64 1.41
CA ILE A 208 12.78 20.29 0.91
C ILE A 208 13.55 20.03 -0.38
N VAL A 209 13.58 21.00 -1.30
CA VAL A 209 14.32 20.86 -2.57
C VAL A 209 15.82 20.69 -2.30
N VAL A 210 16.39 21.43 -1.36
CA VAL A 210 17.80 21.30 -0.96
C VAL A 210 18.07 19.93 -0.33
N ILE A 211 17.20 19.43 0.55
CA ILE A 211 17.35 18.11 1.17
C ILE A 211 17.30 17.00 0.11
N VAL A 212 16.35 17.06 -0.82
CA VAL A 212 16.25 16.09 -1.93
C VAL A 212 17.50 16.14 -2.80
N ALA A 213 18.01 17.34 -3.13
CA ALA A 213 19.23 17.47 -3.92
C ALA A 213 20.46 16.88 -3.21
N VAL A 214 20.60 17.08 -1.89
CA VAL A 214 21.68 16.48 -1.09
C VAL A 214 21.54 14.96 -1.01
N LEU A 215 20.33 14.43 -0.85
CA LEU A 215 20.09 12.99 -0.84
C LEU A 215 20.42 12.35 -2.19
N VAL A 216 20.00 12.97 -3.29
CA VAL A 216 20.35 12.50 -4.65
C VAL A 216 21.85 12.56 -4.88
N PHE A 217 22.51 13.66 -4.49
CA PHE A 217 23.97 13.78 -4.60
C PHE A 217 24.70 12.75 -3.76
N SER A 218 24.26 12.53 -2.52
CA SER A 218 24.83 11.52 -1.62
C SER A 218 24.66 10.11 -2.18
N LEU A 219 23.49 9.78 -2.74
CA LEU A 219 23.22 8.49 -3.37
C LEU A 219 24.08 8.28 -4.62
N LEU A 220 24.21 9.30 -5.48
CA LEU A 220 25.09 9.25 -6.65
C LEU A 220 26.56 9.11 -6.24
N TYR A 221 27.01 9.86 -5.24
CA TYR A 221 28.37 9.74 -4.71
C TYR A 221 28.64 8.34 -4.15
N PHE A 222 27.71 7.80 -3.36
CA PHE A 222 27.86 6.48 -2.73
C PHE A 222 27.69 5.31 -3.71
N LEU A 223 27.07 5.49 -4.87
CA LEU A 223 27.05 4.46 -5.92
C LEU A 223 28.24 4.59 -6.89
N ILE A 224 28.53 5.80 -7.38
CA ILE A 224 29.50 6.00 -8.47
C ILE A 224 30.93 5.90 -7.95
N VAL A 225 31.26 6.55 -6.82
CA VAL A 225 32.63 6.57 -6.30
C VAL A 225 33.16 5.18 -5.97
N PRO A 226 32.43 4.32 -5.22
CA PRO A 226 32.92 2.96 -4.95
C PRO A 226 32.86 2.05 -6.19
N ALA A 227 31.97 2.30 -7.16
CA ALA A 227 31.99 1.56 -8.42
C ALA A 227 33.25 1.89 -9.24
N VAL A 228 33.62 3.16 -9.34
CA VAL A 228 34.84 3.61 -10.04
C VAL A 228 36.09 3.20 -9.29
N SER A 229 36.11 3.24 -7.94
CA SER A 229 37.27 2.78 -7.18
C SER A 229 37.48 1.27 -7.32
N ARG A 230 36.40 0.48 -7.29
CA ARG A 230 36.46 -0.97 -7.54
C ARG A 230 36.89 -1.30 -8.97
N ALA A 231 36.51 -0.48 -9.95
CA ALA A 231 36.97 -0.64 -11.33
C ALA A 231 38.50 -0.39 -11.41
N LYS A 232 38.99 0.72 -10.85
CA LYS A 232 40.44 1.01 -10.82
C LYS A 232 41.26 -0.05 -10.10
N GLU A 233 40.76 -0.60 -9.00
CA GLU A 233 41.43 -1.70 -8.29
C GLU A 233 41.43 -3.01 -9.09
N ARG A 234 40.41 -3.25 -9.92
CA ARG A 234 40.38 -4.42 -10.82
C ARG A 234 41.39 -4.24 -11.95
N ASP A 235 41.42 -3.07 -12.58
CA ASP A 235 42.34 -2.77 -13.68
C ASP A 235 43.80 -2.89 -13.19
N ALA A 236 44.14 -2.28 -12.06
CA ALA A 236 45.50 -2.38 -11.49
C ALA A 236 45.91 -3.82 -11.12
N ARG A 237 44.96 -4.70 -10.77
CA ARG A 237 45.26 -6.12 -10.52
C ARG A 237 45.44 -6.91 -11.81
N LEU A 238 44.71 -6.54 -12.86
CA LEU A 238 44.86 -7.14 -14.20
C LEU A 238 46.20 -6.73 -14.79
N ASP A 239 46.56 -5.44 -14.74
CA ASP A 239 47.86 -4.93 -15.20
C ASP A 239 49.03 -5.65 -14.49
N TRP A 240 48.92 -5.85 -13.17
CA TRP A 240 49.94 -6.58 -12.41
C TRP A 240 50.04 -8.07 -12.80
N LEU A 241 48.90 -8.72 -13.07
CA LEU A 241 48.88 -10.11 -13.51
C LEU A 241 49.48 -10.25 -14.91
N GLU A 242 49.18 -9.31 -15.80
CA GLU A 242 49.73 -9.24 -17.15
C GLU A 242 51.26 -9.09 -17.10
N GLU A 243 51.78 -8.13 -16.32
CA GLU A 243 53.23 -7.93 -16.13
C GLU A 243 53.92 -9.17 -15.55
N GLN A 244 53.29 -9.84 -14.56
CA GLN A 244 53.87 -11.06 -13.97
C GLN A 244 53.84 -12.27 -14.91
N ILE A 245 52.84 -12.37 -15.80
CA ILE A 245 52.79 -13.44 -16.80
C ILE A 245 53.82 -13.16 -17.89
N GLU A 246 53.95 -11.92 -18.37
CA GLU A 246 54.93 -11.53 -19.38
C GLU A 246 56.38 -11.77 -18.91
N GLU A 247 56.70 -11.32 -17.68
CA GLU A 247 58.04 -11.48 -17.10
C GLU A 247 58.43 -12.96 -16.94
N ARG A 248 57.46 -13.81 -16.57
CA ARG A 248 57.72 -15.24 -16.31
C ARG A 248 57.56 -16.13 -17.53
N ALA A 249 56.81 -15.71 -18.55
CA ALA A 249 56.64 -16.43 -19.81
C ALA A 249 57.97 -16.66 -20.54
N GLY A 250 58.97 -15.79 -20.35
CA GLY A 250 60.32 -15.99 -20.89
C GLY A 250 61.15 -17.05 -20.15
N SER A 251 60.70 -17.51 -18.97
CA SER A 251 61.48 -18.39 -18.08
C SER A 251 60.85 -19.76 -17.81
N ASP A 252 59.53 -19.89 -17.93
CA ASP A 252 58.78 -21.10 -17.58
C ASP A 252 57.76 -21.45 -18.69
N ASP A 253 57.87 -22.66 -19.24
CA ASP A 253 57.14 -23.16 -20.42
C ASP A 253 55.61 -23.18 -20.19
N ALA A 254 55.19 -23.37 -18.93
CA ALA A 254 53.77 -23.37 -18.55
C ALA A 254 53.12 -21.98 -18.65
N PHE A 255 53.86 -20.90 -18.41
CA PHE A 255 53.35 -19.53 -18.52
C PHE A 255 53.37 -19.03 -19.97
N GLN A 256 54.30 -19.53 -20.78
CA GLN A 256 54.38 -19.20 -22.20
C GLN A 256 53.11 -19.62 -22.96
N GLY A 257 52.60 -20.83 -22.72
CA GLY A 257 51.35 -21.29 -23.33
C GLY A 257 50.14 -20.43 -22.93
N ILE A 258 50.06 -19.99 -21.67
CA ILE A 258 48.98 -19.12 -21.19
C ILE A 258 49.08 -17.72 -21.82
N TRP A 259 50.30 -17.22 -22.03
CA TRP A 259 50.54 -15.92 -22.67
C TRP A 259 50.18 -15.93 -24.16
N GLU A 260 50.54 -16.99 -24.89
CA GLU A 260 50.17 -17.16 -26.30
C GLU A 260 48.64 -17.25 -26.48
N ASP A 261 47.96 -18.06 -25.65
CA ASP A 261 46.49 -18.15 -25.62
C ASP A 261 45.81 -16.79 -25.29
N TYR A 262 46.43 -15.98 -24.43
CA TYR A 262 45.93 -14.65 -24.09
C TYR A 262 46.02 -13.68 -25.28
N LEU A 263 47.17 -13.61 -25.95
CA LEU A 263 47.38 -12.76 -27.13
C LEU A 263 46.49 -13.16 -28.32
N GLU A 264 46.18 -14.44 -28.48
CA GLU A 264 45.28 -14.91 -29.54
C GLU A 264 43.83 -14.45 -29.32
N ASN A 265 43.37 -14.45 -28.06
CA ASN A 265 42.00 -14.08 -27.71
C ASN A 265 41.79 -12.58 -27.52
N PHE A 266 42.84 -11.83 -27.16
CA PHE A 266 42.81 -10.39 -26.94
C PHE A 266 43.94 -9.68 -27.71
N PRO A 267 43.87 -9.62 -29.05
CA PRO A 267 44.81 -8.83 -29.82
C PRO A 267 44.52 -7.33 -29.61
N ASP A 268 45.57 -6.55 -29.33
CA ASP A 268 45.52 -5.07 -29.22
C ASP A 268 44.78 -4.37 -30.38
#